data_AF-A0A2D9VR30-F1
#
_entry.id   AF-A0A2D9VR30-F1
#
_cell.length_a   1.000
_cell.length_b   1.000
_cell.length_c   1.000
_cell.angle_alpha   90.00
_cell.angle_beta   90.00
_cell.angle_gamma   90.00
#
_symmetry.space_group_name_H-M   'P 1'
#
loop_
_entity.id
_entity.type
_entity.pdbx_description
1 polymer ?
#
loop_
_entity_poly.entity_id
_entity_poly.type
_entity_poly.pdbx_seq_one_letter_code
_entity_poly.pdbx_strand_id
1 'polypeptide(L)'
;MEDNFSANIKDVIGFSRDEAIRLSNNYIGTEHFILGIIKLKNAGAVNILNTLGIEILSLKEDIENFATSKSTISINTTKDQIQLKKEAEKALKTTFLEARVFNSSMIGTTHLLLCILQNSADSTTKFLNNYNITYERVKEAFIKELESEEYYEQKEEDPKIKNPHQTKASISEEDDSKHVSKRQVQSNKTKSNTPVLDNFGRDL
;
A
#
# COMPACT_ATOMS: atom_id res chain seq x y z
N MET A 1 18.62 9.37 -8.20
CA MET A 1 17.61 9.96 -7.28
C MET A 1 16.30 9.18 -7.34
N GLU A 2 16.05 8.39 -8.40
CA GLU A 2 14.85 7.57 -8.56
C GLU A 2 14.94 6.18 -7.92
N ASP A 3 16.12 5.79 -7.43
CA ASP A 3 16.44 4.41 -7.06
C ASP A 3 15.68 3.91 -5.82
N ASN A 4 15.05 4.81 -5.05
CA ASN A 4 14.28 4.48 -3.83
C ASN A 4 12.78 4.76 -3.95
N PHE A 5 12.26 5.09 -5.15
CA PHE A 5 10.81 5.22 -5.33
C PHE A 5 10.15 3.84 -5.39
N SER A 6 9.08 3.68 -4.60
CA SER A 6 8.19 2.52 -4.75
C SER A 6 7.60 2.46 -6.17
N ALA A 7 7.23 1.25 -6.61
CA ALA A 7 6.49 1.06 -7.86
C ALA A 7 5.22 1.95 -7.89
N ASN A 8 4.54 2.03 -6.75
CA ASN A 8 3.36 2.88 -6.54
C ASN A 8 3.61 4.36 -6.87
N ILE A 9 4.77 4.93 -6.56
CA ILE A 9 5.05 6.34 -6.91
C ILE A 9 5.21 6.51 -8.42
N LYS A 10 5.85 5.55 -9.11
CA LYS A 10 5.99 5.60 -10.57
C LYS A 10 4.61 5.53 -11.23
N ASP A 11 3.72 4.69 -10.71
CA ASP A 11 2.33 4.58 -11.17
C ASP A 11 1.56 5.88 -10.88
N VAL A 12 1.71 6.47 -9.69
CA VAL A 12 1.09 7.77 -9.37
C VAL A 12 1.55 8.85 -10.36
N ILE A 13 2.83 8.92 -10.72
CA ILE A 13 3.31 9.89 -11.72
C ILE A 13 2.66 9.64 -13.08
N GLY A 14 2.56 8.37 -13.50
CA GLY A 14 1.88 7.97 -14.74
C GLY A 14 0.41 8.39 -14.73
N PHE A 15 -0.31 8.08 -13.65
CA PHE A 15 -1.70 8.46 -13.47
C PHE A 15 -1.90 9.96 -13.42
N SER A 16 -1.01 10.70 -12.76
CA SER A 16 -1.08 12.17 -12.66
C SER A 16 -0.94 12.83 -14.03
N ARG A 17 -0.09 12.26 -14.90
CA ARG A 17 0.01 12.69 -16.30
C ARG A 17 -1.30 12.44 -17.06
N ASP A 18 -1.87 11.25 -16.90
CA ASP A 18 -3.14 10.91 -17.55
C ASP A 18 -4.29 11.81 -17.06
N GLU A 19 -4.33 12.14 -15.76
CA GLU A 19 -5.32 13.06 -15.18
C GLU A 19 -5.14 14.50 -15.67
N ALA A 20 -3.89 14.98 -15.78
CA ALA A 20 -3.60 16.29 -16.36
C ALA A 20 -4.13 16.39 -17.80
N ILE A 21 -3.89 15.37 -18.63
CA ILE A 21 -4.40 15.31 -20.01
C ILE A 21 -5.92 15.27 -20.02
N ARG A 22 -6.53 14.41 -19.20
CA ARG A 22 -7.99 14.24 -19.12
C ARG A 22 -8.69 15.54 -18.75
N LEU A 23 -8.08 16.34 -17.85
CA LEU A 23 -8.59 17.63 -17.42
C LEU A 23 -8.15 18.80 -18.32
N SER A 24 -7.53 18.51 -19.48
CA SER A 24 -7.03 19.50 -20.43
C SER A 24 -6.03 20.49 -19.83
N ASN A 25 -5.18 20.01 -18.93
CA ASN A 25 -4.07 20.75 -18.34
C ASN A 25 -2.76 20.38 -19.05
N ASN A 26 -1.98 21.40 -19.44
CA ASN A 26 -0.69 21.24 -20.12
C ASN A 26 0.50 21.10 -19.15
N TYR A 27 0.23 20.90 -17.86
CA TYR A 27 1.22 20.72 -16.79
C TYR A 27 0.75 19.69 -15.76
N ILE A 28 1.70 19.12 -15.00
CA ILE A 28 1.42 18.29 -13.82
C ILE A 28 1.61 19.15 -12.57
N GLY A 29 0.50 19.51 -11.90
CA GLY A 29 0.48 20.15 -10.59
C GLY A 29 0.37 19.14 -9.45
N THR A 30 0.36 19.64 -8.22
CA THR A 30 0.19 18.82 -7.00
C THR A 30 -1.23 18.25 -6.92
N GLU A 31 -2.23 18.92 -7.46
CA GLU A 31 -3.61 18.44 -7.58
C GLU A 31 -3.68 17.16 -8.42
N HIS A 32 -2.89 17.05 -9.49
CA HIS A 32 -2.84 15.85 -10.30
C HIS A 32 -2.16 14.70 -9.54
N PHE A 33 -1.18 14.97 -8.67
CA PHE A 33 -0.63 13.94 -7.78
C PHE A 33 -1.67 13.40 -6.82
N ILE A 34 -2.53 14.24 -6.25
CA ILE A 34 -3.62 13.78 -5.38
C ILE A 34 -4.60 12.90 -6.18
N LEU A 35 -5.00 13.31 -7.39
CA LEU A 35 -5.85 12.49 -8.25
C LEU A 35 -5.16 11.17 -8.64
N GLY A 36 -3.86 11.20 -8.92
CA GLY A 36 -3.06 10.00 -9.20
C GLY A 36 -2.98 9.04 -8.00
N ILE A 37 -2.83 9.57 -6.78
CA ILE A 37 -2.90 8.80 -5.54
C ILE A 37 -4.28 8.16 -5.37
N ILE A 38 -5.35 8.92 -5.57
CA ILE A 38 -6.73 8.41 -5.46
C ILE A 38 -7.02 7.32 -6.51
N LYS A 39 -6.48 7.48 -7.73
CA LYS A 39 -6.61 6.51 -8.81
C LYS A 39 -5.89 5.20 -8.50
N LEU A 40 -4.76 5.28 -7.79
CA LEU A 40 -4.07 4.13 -7.24
C LEU A 40 -4.85 3.60 -6.03
N LYS A 41 -5.83 2.73 -6.28
CA LYS A 41 -6.78 2.21 -5.26
C LYS A 41 -6.12 1.62 -4.00
N ASN A 42 -4.91 1.04 -4.13
CA ASN A 42 -4.16 0.44 -3.03
C ASN A 42 -2.96 1.32 -2.60
N ALA A 43 -3.20 2.63 -2.44
CA ALA A 43 -2.19 3.57 -1.95
C ALA A 43 -2.30 3.74 -0.43
N GLY A 44 -1.18 3.67 0.29
CA GLY A 44 -1.16 3.94 1.74
C GLY A 44 -1.68 5.33 2.08
N ALA A 45 -1.51 6.31 1.18
CA ALA A 45 -2.08 7.64 1.36
C ALA A 45 -3.62 7.61 1.35
N VAL A 46 -4.24 6.78 0.50
CA VAL A 46 -5.70 6.60 0.47
C VAL A 46 -6.18 5.92 1.74
N ASN A 47 -5.43 4.93 2.26
CA ASN A 47 -5.73 4.30 3.54
C ASN A 47 -5.74 5.31 4.68
N ILE A 48 -4.72 6.18 4.75
CA ILE A 48 -4.67 7.26 5.75
C ILE A 48 -5.86 8.21 5.63
N LEU A 49 -6.23 8.62 4.41
CA LEU A 49 -7.39 9.47 4.19
C LEU A 49 -8.70 8.81 4.65
N ASN A 50 -8.87 7.51 4.39
CA ASN A 50 -10.02 6.73 4.87
C ASN A 50 -10.04 6.65 6.40
N THR A 51 -8.89 6.43 7.06
CA THR A 51 -8.76 6.41 8.53
C THR A 51 -9.13 7.76 9.14
N LEU A 52 -8.88 8.87 8.43
CA LEU A 52 -9.30 10.20 8.84
C LEU A 52 -10.79 10.50 8.60
N GLY A 53 -11.54 9.55 8.04
CA GLY A 53 -12.97 9.66 7.75
C GLY A 53 -13.29 10.48 6.50
N ILE A 54 -12.33 10.62 5.58
CA ILE A 54 -12.51 11.38 4.34
C ILE A 54 -13.19 10.51 3.28
N GLU A 55 -14.29 11.00 2.71
CA GLU A 55 -14.95 10.34 1.59
C GLU A 55 -14.17 10.57 0.29
N ILE A 56 -13.46 9.55 -0.17
CA ILE A 56 -12.56 9.62 -1.33
C ILE A 56 -13.27 10.02 -2.63
N LEU A 57 -14.52 9.56 -2.83
CA LEU A 57 -15.27 9.87 -4.05
C LEU A 57 -15.66 11.35 -4.13
N SER A 58 -16.18 11.91 -3.03
CA SER A 58 -16.48 13.34 -2.93
C SER A 58 -15.20 14.18 -3.09
N LEU A 59 -14.12 13.83 -2.37
CA LEU A 59 -12.85 14.53 -2.49
C LEU A 59 -12.32 14.55 -3.93
N LYS A 60 -12.43 13.41 -4.64
CA LYS A 60 -12.01 13.28 -6.04
C LYS A 60 -12.78 14.25 -6.93
N GLU A 61 -14.10 14.26 -6.85
CA GLU A 61 -14.95 15.14 -7.65
C GLU A 61 -14.59 16.61 -7.43
N ASP A 62 -14.41 17.02 -6.19
CA ASP A 62 -14.11 18.41 -5.86
C ASP A 62 -12.70 18.82 -6.29
N ILE A 63 -11.71 17.93 -6.22
CA ILE A 63 -10.36 18.17 -6.76
C ILE A 63 -10.39 18.27 -8.29
N GLU A 64 -11.20 17.46 -8.97
CA GLU A 64 -11.35 17.55 -10.43
C GLU A 64 -11.92 18.90 -10.85
N ASN A 65 -12.95 19.38 -10.13
CA ASN A 65 -13.53 20.70 -10.35
C ASN A 65 -12.50 21.81 -10.09
N PHE A 66 -11.74 21.70 -9.00
CA PHE A 66 -10.65 22.61 -8.66
C PHE A 66 -9.55 22.64 -9.73
N ALA A 67 -9.12 21.48 -10.22
CA ALA A 67 -8.07 21.34 -11.23
C ALA A 67 -8.51 21.85 -12.62
N THR A 68 -9.78 21.63 -12.98
CA THR A 68 -10.36 22.12 -14.24
C THR A 68 -10.46 23.64 -14.26
N SER A 69 -10.77 24.27 -13.12
CA SER A 69 -10.84 25.74 -13.02
C SER A 69 -9.52 26.46 -13.32
N LYS A 70 -8.39 25.75 -13.19
CA LYS A 70 -7.05 26.25 -13.47
C LYS A 70 -6.55 25.93 -14.88
N SER A 71 -7.37 25.27 -15.69
CA SER A 71 -7.01 24.92 -17.06
C SER A 71 -6.77 26.18 -17.89
N THR A 72 -5.61 26.24 -18.52
CA THR A 72 -5.32 27.23 -19.55
C THR A 72 -5.57 26.54 -20.88
N ILE A 73 -6.65 26.91 -21.58
CA ILE A 73 -7.07 26.27 -22.84
C ILE A 73 -5.92 26.39 -23.85
N SER A 74 -5.15 25.30 -23.99
CA SER A 74 -4.15 25.14 -25.05
C SER A 74 -4.29 23.73 -25.61
N ILE A 75 -4.86 23.68 -26.80
CA ILE A 75 -5.51 22.51 -27.40
C ILE A 75 -4.56 21.48 -28.04
N ASN A 76 -3.24 21.52 -27.79
CA ASN A 76 -2.28 20.67 -28.52
C ASN A 76 -1.12 20.11 -27.66
N THR A 77 -1.34 19.76 -26.39
CA THR A 77 -0.30 19.11 -25.59
C THR A 77 -0.27 17.60 -25.81
N THR A 78 0.75 17.11 -26.52
CA THR A 78 1.04 15.67 -26.63
C THR A 78 1.55 15.12 -25.29
N LYS A 79 1.25 13.83 -24.99
CA LYS A 79 1.61 13.14 -23.73
C LYS A 79 3.09 13.30 -23.32
N ASP A 80 3.99 13.43 -24.29
CA ASP A 80 5.43 13.52 -24.07
C ASP A 80 5.96 14.93 -23.70
N GLN A 81 5.13 15.97 -23.78
CA GLN A 81 5.56 17.36 -23.55
C GLN A 81 5.06 17.97 -22.22
N ILE A 82 4.33 17.19 -21.41
CA ILE A 82 3.75 17.72 -20.17
C ILE A 82 4.83 17.81 -19.10
N GLN A 83 5.06 19.03 -18.64
CA GLN A 83 6.07 19.35 -17.64
C GLN A 83 5.47 19.41 -16.23
N LEU A 84 6.29 19.15 -15.23
CA LEU A 84 5.94 19.34 -13.82
C LEU A 84 5.95 20.83 -13.47
N LYS A 85 4.95 21.28 -12.73
CA LYS A 85 4.98 22.59 -12.08
C LYS A 85 6.07 22.61 -11.01
N LYS A 86 6.65 23.78 -10.72
CA LYS A 86 7.73 23.93 -9.71
C LYS A 86 7.37 23.34 -8.35
N GLU A 87 6.12 23.52 -7.92
CA GLU A 87 5.61 23.00 -6.65
C GLU A 87 5.50 21.48 -6.65
N ALA A 88 5.07 20.89 -7.76
CA ALA A 88 5.00 19.44 -7.93
C ALA A 88 6.40 18.82 -7.99
N GLU A 89 7.31 19.42 -8.77
CA GLU A 89 8.70 19.00 -8.85
C GLU A 89 9.39 19.07 -7.48
N LYS A 90 9.16 20.18 -6.74
CA LYS A 90 9.67 20.34 -5.37
C LYS A 90 9.14 19.25 -4.46
N ALA A 91 7.82 19.02 -4.43
CA ALA A 91 7.21 17.99 -3.59
C ALA A 91 7.82 16.60 -3.85
N LEU A 92 7.97 16.23 -5.12
CA LEU A 92 8.56 14.95 -5.51
C LEU A 92 10.04 14.85 -5.08
N LYS A 93 10.81 15.91 -5.31
CA LYS A 93 12.22 15.98 -4.91
C LYS A 93 12.41 15.98 -3.40
N THR A 94 11.48 16.49 -2.60
CA THR A 94 11.59 16.50 -1.14
C THR A 94 11.01 15.25 -0.49
N THR A 95 10.29 14.40 -1.23
CA THR A 95 9.62 13.21 -0.68
C THR A 95 10.60 12.26 0.02
N PHE A 96 11.85 12.17 -0.45
CA PHE A 96 12.86 11.34 0.21
C PHE A 96 13.21 11.82 1.63
N LEU A 97 13.12 13.13 1.91
CA LEU A 97 13.37 13.66 3.25
C LEU A 97 12.27 13.20 4.21
N GLU A 98 11.03 13.22 3.75
CA GLU A 98 9.90 12.74 4.53
C GLU A 98 10.05 11.25 4.85
N ALA A 99 10.38 10.42 3.84
CA ALA A 99 10.64 8.99 4.07
C ALA A 99 11.74 8.76 5.12
N ARG A 100 12.81 9.56 5.09
CA ARG A 100 13.88 9.49 6.09
C ARG A 100 13.44 9.91 7.49
N VAL A 101 12.57 10.92 7.61
CA VAL A 101 12.02 11.36 8.91
C VAL A 101 11.25 10.22 9.59
N PHE A 102 10.55 9.39 8.80
CA PHE A 102 9.83 8.21 9.30
C PHE A 102 10.66 6.92 9.25
N ASN A 103 11.99 7.01 9.10
CA ASN A 103 12.89 5.86 8.95
C ASN A 103 12.45 4.82 7.89
N SER A 104 11.68 5.25 6.90
CA SER A 104 11.18 4.39 5.84
C SER A 104 12.28 4.12 4.82
N SER A 105 12.51 2.83 4.55
CA SER A 105 13.48 2.37 3.55
C SER A 105 13.08 2.70 2.11
N MET A 106 11.78 2.91 1.86
CA MET A 106 11.21 3.17 0.54
C MET A 106 10.31 4.41 0.54
N ILE A 107 10.33 5.15 -0.57
CA ILE A 107 9.46 6.30 -0.77
C ILE A 107 8.07 5.83 -1.26
N GLY A 108 7.10 5.83 -0.35
CA GLY A 108 5.68 5.55 -0.61
C GLY A 108 4.81 6.79 -0.85
N THR A 109 3.53 6.53 -1.15
CA THR A 109 2.51 7.57 -1.45
C THR A 109 2.21 8.48 -0.26
N THR A 110 2.30 7.97 0.97
CA THR A 110 2.03 8.76 2.18
C THR A 110 3.08 9.84 2.38
N HIS A 111 4.35 9.55 2.11
CA HIS A 111 5.42 10.54 2.10
C HIS A 111 5.17 11.64 1.07
N LEU A 112 4.68 11.27 -0.13
CA LEU A 112 4.37 12.24 -1.18
C LEU A 112 3.21 13.16 -0.75
N LEU A 113 2.15 12.60 -0.15
CA LEU A 113 1.04 13.36 0.41
C LEU A 113 1.51 14.35 1.48
N LEU A 114 2.33 13.89 2.43
CA LEU A 114 2.93 14.73 3.47
C LEU A 114 3.78 15.86 2.89
N CYS A 115 4.59 15.58 1.87
CA CYS A 115 5.39 16.60 1.18
C CYS A 115 4.56 17.67 0.46
N ILE A 116 3.41 17.29 -0.12
CA ILE A 116 2.47 18.27 -0.70
C ILE A 116 1.93 19.16 0.43
N LEU A 117 1.41 18.55 1.51
CA LEU A 117 0.81 19.25 2.65
C LEU A 117 1.80 20.14 3.41
N GLN A 118 3.09 19.79 3.42
CA GLN A 118 4.15 20.57 4.07
C GLN A 118 4.28 21.98 3.48
N ASN A 119 3.90 22.18 2.21
CA ASN A 119 3.94 23.48 1.57
C ASN A 119 2.61 24.24 1.73
N SER A 120 2.48 25.01 2.81
CA SER A 120 1.27 25.81 3.10
C SER A 120 0.97 26.91 2.05
N ALA A 121 1.95 27.31 1.25
CA ALA A 121 1.75 28.26 0.17
C ALA A 121 1.04 27.63 -1.04
N ASP A 122 1.08 26.30 -1.19
CA ASP A 122 0.49 25.61 -2.32
C ASP A 122 -1.05 25.68 -2.28
N SER A 123 -1.62 25.94 -3.45
CA SER A 123 -3.07 26.03 -3.63
C SER A 123 -3.78 24.71 -3.34
N THR A 124 -3.16 23.56 -3.67
CA THR A 124 -3.73 22.24 -3.40
C THR A 124 -3.74 21.97 -1.90
N THR A 125 -2.68 22.31 -1.18
CA THR A 125 -2.65 22.24 0.29
C THR A 125 -3.75 23.09 0.93
N LYS A 126 -3.92 24.33 0.47
CA LYS A 126 -5.01 25.20 0.96
C LYS A 126 -6.38 24.60 0.69
N PHE A 127 -6.58 23.98 -0.47
CA PHE A 127 -7.81 23.27 -0.80
C PHE A 127 -8.05 22.06 0.13
N LEU A 128 -7.03 21.22 0.33
CA LEU A 128 -7.11 20.03 1.20
C LEU A 128 -7.38 20.40 2.67
N ASN A 129 -6.88 21.54 3.13
CA ASN A 129 -7.19 22.04 4.48
C ASN A 129 -8.70 22.28 4.69
N ASN A 130 -9.47 22.62 3.65
CA ASN A 130 -10.92 22.77 3.75
C ASN A 130 -11.62 21.44 4.04
N TYR A 131 -10.99 20.31 3.69
CA TYR A 131 -11.44 18.95 4.03
C TYR A 131 -10.86 18.47 5.37
N ASN A 132 -10.20 19.35 6.13
CA ASN A 132 -9.44 18.99 7.33
C ASN A 132 -8.31 17.98 7.06
N ILE A 133 -7.78 17.94 5.83
CA ILE A 133 -6.61 17.14 5.47
C ILE A 133 -5.39 18.04 5.65
N THR A 134 -4.85 18.08 6.87
CA THR A 134 -3.66 18.87 7.21
C THR A 134 -2.43 17.98 7.38
N TYR A 135 -1.24 18.58 7.30
CA TYR A 135 0.03 17.86 7.51
C TYR A 135 0.03 17.12 8.85
N GLU A 136 -0.40 17.78 9.92
CA GLU A 136 -0.41 17.24 11.28
C GLU A 136 -1.35 16.02 11.38
N ARG A 137 -2.57 16.12 10.86
CA ARG A 137 -3.55 15.02 10.92
C ARG A 137 -3.10 13.79 10.14
N VAL A 138 -2.56 14.00 8.94
CA VAL A 138 -2.02 12.92 8.11
C VAL A 138 -0.80 12.29 8.77
N LYS A 139 0.08 13.10 9.35
CA LYS A 139 1.26 12.63 10.08
C LYS A 139 0.89 11.78 11.30
N GLU A 140 -0.04 12.26 12.13
CA GLU A 140 -0.51 11.52 13.30
C GLU A 140 -1.16 10.19 12.92
N ALA A 141 -1.97 10.17 11.85
CA ALA A 141 -2.56 8.93 11.35
C ALA A 141 -1.50 7.97 10.82
N PHE A 142 -0.48 8.48 10.13
CA PHE A 142 0.62 7.67 9.61
C PHE A 142 1.49 7.06 10.71
N ILE A 143 1.80 7.82 11.78
CA ILE A 143 2.53 7.30 12.93
C ILE A 143 1.75 6.15 13.59
N LYS A 144 0.44 6.31 13.77
CA LYS A 144 -0.41 5.25 14.34
C LYS A 144 -0.45 3.99 13.47
N GLU A 145 -0.45 4.16 12.15
CA GLU A 145 -0.36 3.03 11.21
C GLU A 145 0.97 2.28 11.40
N LEU A 146 2.09 3.01 11.45
CA LEU A 146 3.42 2.41 11.68
C LEU A 146 3.54 1.69 13.04
N GLU A 147 3.05 2.31 14.12
CA GLU A 147 3.03 1.70 15.46
C GLU A 147 2.21 0.41 15.50
N SER A 148 1.12 0.36 14.71
CA SER A 148 0.29 -0.84 14.64
C SER A 148 0.98 -2.00 13.92
N GLU A 149 1.77 -1.72 12.87
CA GLU A 149 2.55 -2.73 12.15
C GLU A 149 3.70 -3.28 13.01
N GLU A 150 4.45 -2.43 13.71
CA GLU A 150 5.51 -2.86 14.64
C GLU A 150 4.99 -3.77 15.76
N TYR A 151 3.75 -3.53 16.23
CA TYR A 151 3.11 -4.35 17.25
C TYR A 151 2.80 -5.77 16.79
N TYR A 152 2.46 -5.98 15.51
CA TYR A 152 2.20 -7.32 14.97
C TYR A 152 3.49 -8.10 14.69
N GLU A 153 4.54 -7.43 14.20
CA GLU A 153 5.85 -8.07 13.98
C GLU A 153 6.45 -8.63 15.28
N GLN A 154 6.29 -7.92 16.41
CA GLN A 154 6.75 -8.38 17.73
C GLN A 154 6.00 -9.62 18.26
N LYS A 155 4.78 -9.91 17.79
CA LYS A 155 4.02 -11.11 18.22
C LYS A 155 4.37 -12.36 17.45
N GLU A 156 4.78 -12.24 16.18
CA GLU A 156 5.18 -13.40 15.37
C GLU A 156 6.56 -13.95 15.75
N GLU A 157 7.38 -13.15 16.47
CA GLU A 157 8.72 -13.56 16.91
C GLU A 157 8.75 -14.36 18.22
N ASP A 158 7.63 -14.65 18.91
CA ASP A 158 7.67 -15.46 20.14
C ASP A 158 7.90 -16.96 19.84
N PRO A 159 9.11 -17.51 20.06
CA PRO A 159 9.41 -18.89 19.78
C PRO A 159 9.30 -19.66 21.10
N LYS A 160 8.08 -20.04 21.52
CA LYS A 160 7.80 -21.21 22.39
C LYS A 160 6.30 -21.36 22.71
N ILE A 161 5.60 -22.08 21.87
CA ILE A 161 4.61 -23.05 22.35
C ILE A 161 4.99 -24.42 21.79
N LYS A 162 5.86 -25.13 22.53
CA LYS A 162 5.90 -26.59 22.41
C LYS A 162 4.54 -27.08 22.90
N ASN A 163 3.67 -27.53 21.99
CA ASN A 163 2.44 -28.25 22.35
C ASN A 163 2.81 -29.42 23.28
N PRO A 164 2.49 -29.40 24.57
CA PRO A 164 2.77 -30.49 25.48
C PRO A 164 1.48 -31.27 25.70
N HIS A 165 0.97 -31.93 24.66
CA HIS A 165 0.03 -33.04 24.83
C HIS A 165 -0.01 -33.93 23.58
N GLN A 166 1.01 -34.78 23.47
CA GLN A 166 0.83 -36.13 22.93
C GLN A 166 1.41 -37.11 23.93
N THR A 167 0.73 -37.26 25.07
CA THR A 167 0.92 -38.41 25.94
C THR A 167 0.12 -39.56 25.37
N LYS A 168 0.86 -40.58 24.91
CA LYS A 168 0.37 -41.93 24.62
C LYS A 168 -0.64 -42.38 25.67
N ALA A 169 -1.83 -42.75 25.24
CA ALA A 169 -2.68 -43.69 25.95
C ALA A 169 -3.00 -44.83 25.00
N SER A 170 -2.24 -45.90 25.13
CA SER A 170 -2.69 -47.24 24.80
C SER A 170 -3.79 -47.59 25.80
N ILE A 171 -4.99 -47.91 25.34
CA ILE A 171 -5.92 -48.81 26.03
C ILE A 171 -6.76 -49.50 24.96
N SER A 172 -6.68 -50.82 25.00
CA SER A 172 -7.40 -51.82 24.23
C SER A 172 -8.71 -52.20 24.93
N GLU A 173 -9.49 -53.01 24.21
CA GLU A 173 -10.63 -53.84 24.62
C GLU A 173 -12.01 -53.15 24.51
N GLU A 174 -12.75 -53.45 23.43
CA GLU A 174 -13.71 -54.56 23.23
C GLU A 174 -15.13 -54.08 23.61
N ASP A 175 -16.04 -53.98 22.62
CA ASP A 175 -17.20 -54.89 22.51
C ASP A 175 -18.33 -54.34 21.59
N ASP A 176 -18.84 -55.30 20.83
CA ASP A 176 -20.04 -55.55 20.03
C ASP A 176 -20.83 -54.52 19.17
N SER A 177 -21.14 -55.05 17.98
CA SER A 177 -22.42 -55.06 17.26
C SER A 177 -22.77 -54.01 16.17
N LYS A 178 -22.49 -54.45 14.91
CA LYS A 178 -23.34 -54.49 13.69
C LYS A 178 -24.05 -53.21 13.21
N HIS A 179 -23.64 -52.69 12.04
CA HIS A 179 -24.48 -52.73 10.83
C HIS A 179 -23.67 -52.53 9.53
N VAL A 180 -24.03 -53.32 8.52
CA VAL A 180 -23.44 -53.41 7.18
C VAL A 180 -23.87 -52.23 6.31
N SER A 181 -22.95 -51.65 5.53
CA SER A 181 -23.15 -51.31 4.10
C SER A 181 -21.84 -50.91 3.39
N LYS A 182 -21.56 -51.63 2.30
CA LYS A 182 -20.48 -51.45 1.33
C LYS A 182 -20.45 -50.05 0.71
N ARG A 183 -19.26 -49.45 0.56
CA ARG A 183 -18.88 -48.76 -0.69
C ARG A 183 -17.36 -48.62 -0.83
N GLN A 184 -16.94 -48.61 -2.08
CA GLN A 184 -15.62 -48.98 -2.58
C GLN A 184 -14.50 -47.97 -2.32
N VAL A 185 -13.31 -48.55 -2.26
CA VAL A 185 -11.97 -47.97 -2.20
C VAL A 185 -11.65 -47.17 -3.46
N GLN A 186 -11.03 -45.99 -3.29
CA GLN A 186 -9.95 -45.55 -4.17
C GLN A 186 -8.90 -44.78 -3.38
N SER A 187 -7.71 -45.38 -3.32
CA SER A 187 -6.51 -44.90 -2.66
C SER A 187 -5.74 -43.95 -3.58
N ASN A 188 -5.41 -42.75 -3.11
CA ASN A 188 -4.30 -41.98 -3.66
C ASN A 188 -3.29 -41.67 -2.55
N LYS A 189 -2.11 -42.29 -2.69
CA LYS A 189 -0.95 -42.13 -1.80
C LYS A 189 -0.34 -40.75 -1.97
N THR A 190 -0.13 -40.08 -0.84
CA THR A 190 0.79 -38.96 -0.66
C THR A 190 2.24 -39.44 -0.75
N LYS A 191 3.09 -38.72 -1.49
CA LYS A 191 4.56 -38.82 -1.39
C LYS A 191 5.13 -37.41 -1.28
N SER A 192 5.88 -37.20 -0.20
CA SER A 192 6.58 -35.97 0.17
C SER A 192 7.81 -35.73 -0.71
N ASN A 193 8.02 -34.47 -1.12
CA ASN A 193 9.20 -34.01 -1.85
C ASN A 193 10.26 -33.46 -0.88
N THR A 194 11.11 -34.33 -0.35
CA THR A 194 12.39 -33.93 0.27
C THR A 194 13.51 -34.89 -0.16
N PRO A 195 14.19 -34.61 -1.28
CA PRO A 195 15.05 -35.56 -2.00
C PRO A 195 16.51 -35.61 -1.52
N VAL A 196 16.79 -35.46 -0.21
CA VAL A 196 18.20 -35.26 0.24
C VAL A 196 18.64 -36.14 1.42
N LEU A 197 17.88 -37.18 1.81
CA LEU A 197 18.27 -38.03 2.95
C LEU A 197 18.34 -39.54 2.69
N ASP A 198 18.14 -40.00 1.46
CA ASP A 198 18.07 -41.45 1.17
C ASP A 198 19.44 -42.08 0.81
N ASN A 199 20.56 -41.35 0.97
CA ASN A 199 21.85 -41.77 0.41
C ASN A 199 23.06 -41.75 1.37
N PHE A 200 22.87 -41.63 2.68
CA PHE A 200 23.98 -41.71 3.65
C PHE A 200 23.78 -42.81 4.67
N GLY A 201 24.17 -44.03 4.27
CA GLY A 201 24.28 -45.16 5.19
C GLY A 201 24.73 -46.43 4.51
N ARG A 202 26.03 -46.56 4.19
CA ARG A 202 26.77 -47.83 4.18
C ARG A 202 28.28 -47.65 3.97
N ASP A 203 29.02 -48.19 4.94
CA ASP A 203 30.42 -48.67 4.97
C ASP A 203 31.60 -47.72 4.71
N LEU A 204 32.34 -47.42 5.79
CA LEU A 204 33.70 -47.96 5.99
C LEU A 204 33.97 -48.20 7.49
#